data_AF-A0A973SIF9-F1
#
_entry.id   AF-A0A973SIF9-F1
#
_cell.length_a   1.000
_cell.length_b   1.000
_cell.length_c   1.000
_cell.angle_alpha   90.00
_cell.angle_beta   90.00
_cell.angle_gamma   90.00
#
_symmetry.space_group_name_H-M   'P 1'
#
loop_
_entity.id
_entity.type
_entity.pdbx_description
1 polymer ?
#
loop_
_entity_poly.entity_id
_entity_poly.type
_entity_poly.pdbx_seq_one_letter_code
_entity_poly.pdbx_strand_id
1 'polypeptide(L)'
;MHTVPGIKVLYFGTPVVLITTRNEDGSPNIAPMSSCWWLNGSAVLGLGNSSQTAANIAREGELVLNLPSSDMVGYVDRIAMTTGRPDMPAYKSEMGYAFVRDKFGLAGLTEQGSELVSPPRILECPIQLECRLTAAHPIGEGNITTFEVEVLRTHVEERLVIPGTHYVDPMKWDPLIMKFCEFFGGGVPVHASRLAEGWQMPHQRRIRDLAEGATGATGADAVLSESALVQPALSGSVSA
;
A
#
# COMPACT_ATOMS: atom_id res chain seq x y z
N MET A 1 6.37 12.36 26.54
CA MET A 1 5.32 13.40 26.67
C MET A 1 4.51 13.39 25.37
N HIS A 2 3.18 13.38 25.43
CA HIS A 2 2.31 13.39 24.25
C HIS A 2 1.75 14.80 24.01
N THR A 3 1.48 15.16 22.76
CA THR A 3 0.78 16.40 22.36
C THR A 3 -0.53 16.06 21.64
N VAL A 4 -1.46 17.00 21.55
CA VAL A 4 -2.75 16.84 20.85
C VAL A 4 -2.78 17.72 19.60
N PRO A 5 -2.05 17.35 18.53
CA PRO A 5 -2.15 18.05 17.26
C PRO A 5 -3.48 17.70 16.58
N GLY A 6 -4.14 18.70 15.99
CA GLY A 6 -5.29 18.48 15.10
C GLY A 6 -4.83 17.96 13.73
N ILE A 7 -4.38 16.71 13.67
CA ILE A 7 -3.90 16.09 12.43
C ILE A 7 -5.03 15.98 11.39
N LYS A 8 -4.69 16.23 10.13
CA LYS A 8 -5.67 16.31 9.02
C LYS A 8 -5.77 15.03 8.19
N VAL A 9 -4.77 14.16 8.28
CA VAL A 9 -4.65 12.95 7.46
C VAL A 9 -4.39 11.77 8.39
N LEU A 10 -5.18 10.71 8.26
CA LEU A 10 -5.12 9.50 9.09
C LEU A 10 -4.54 8.30 8.34
N TYR A 11 -3.62 8.56 7.41
CA TYR A 11 -2.91 7.52 6.65
C TYR A 11 -1.64 7.14 7.40
N PHE A 12 -1.77 6.25 8.38
CA PHE A 12 -0.64 5.84 9.23
C PHE A 12 0.31 4.84 8.56
N GLY A 13 0.00 4.38 7.34
CA GLY A 13 0.75 3.37 6.62
C GLY A 13 -0.18 2.24 6.20
N THR A 14 -0.66 2.29 4.96
CA THR A 14 -1.50 1.26 4.36
C THR A 14 -0.99 0.89 2.97
N PRO A 15 -1.19 -0.35 2.51
CA PRO A 15 -0.83 -0.70 1.15
C PRO A 15 -1.66 0.10 0.14
N VAL A 16 -1.01 0.55 -0.91
CA VAL A 16 -1.68 1.06 -2.10
C VAL A 16 -2.30 -0.11 -2.85
N VAL A 17 -3.53 0.06 -3.31
CA VAL A 17 -4.26 -0.90 -4.14
C VAL A 17 -4.74 -0.17 -5.39
N LEU A 18 -4.50 -0.73 -6.57
CA LEU A 18 -5.11 -0.31 -7.82
C LEU A 18 -6.37 -1.15 -8.07
N ILE A 19 -7.53 -0.51 -7.94
CA ILE A 19 -8.82 -1.16 -8.17
C ILE A 19 -9.19 -1.01 -9.64
N THR A 20 -9.44 -2.12 -10.31
CA THR A 20 -10.02 -2.12 -11.65
C THR A 20 -11.49 -2.52 -11.62
N THR A 21 -12.29 -1.83 -12.43
CA THR A 21 -13.74 -1.99 -12.55
C THR A 21 -14.15 -1.77 -14.02
N ARG A 22 -15.42 -2.05 -14.37
CA ARG A 22 -15.97 -1.76 -15.70
C ARG A 22 -16.94 -0.58 -15.65
N ASN A 23 -16.84 0.31 -16.64
CA ASN A 23 -17.81 1.39 -16.87
C ASN A 23 -19.05 0.87 -17.63
N GLU A 24 -20.09 1.68 -17.78
CA GLU A 24 -21.32 1.27 -18.50
C GLU A 24 -21.07 0.89 -19.97
N ASP A 25 -20.07 1.48 -20.62
CA ASP A 25 -19.68 1.19 -22.00
C ASP A 25 -18.75 -0.02 -22.13
N GLY A 26 -18.48 -0.73 -21.02
CA GLY A 26 -17.57 -1.88 -20.97
C GLY A 26 -16.08 -1.51 -20.93
N SER A 27 -15.72 -0.22 -21.04
CA SER A 27 -14.32 0.19 -20.88
C SER A 27 -13.85 -0.04 -19.44
N PRO A 28 -12.56 -0.28 -19.21
CA PRO A 28 -12.04 -0.41 -17.87
C PRO A 28 -11.94 0.96 -17.17
N ASN A 29 -12.02 0.97 -15.85
CA ASN A 29 -11.66 2.09 -14.99
C ASN A 29 -10.69 1.60 -13.92
N ILE A 30 -9.61 2.34 -13.68
CA ILE A 30 -8.57 2.06 -12.68
C ILE A 30 -8.48 3.20 -11.68
N ALA A 31 -8.43 2.92 -10.37
CA ALA A 31 -8.21 3.96 -9.35
C ALA A 31 -7.29 3.48 -8.22
N PRO A 32 -6.35 4.32 -7.76
CA PRO A 32 -5.59 4.03 -6.56
C PRO A 32 -6.45 4.23 -5.30
N MET A 33 -6.23 3.36 -4.31
CA MET A 33 -6.89 3.40 -3.01
C MET A 33 -5.88 3.01 -1.92
N SER A 34 -6.00 3.62 -0.74
CA SER A 34 -5.22 3.30 0.47
C SER A 34 -6.07 2.89 1.68
N SER A 35 -7.40 2.85 1.53
CA SER A 35 -8.36 2.43 2.57
C SER A 35 -8.84 0.99 2.35
N CYS A 36 -7.92 0.04 2.47
CA CYS A 36 -8.14 -1.39 2.29
C CYS A 36 -7.62 -2.19 3.49
N TRP A 37 -8.33 -3.24 3.88
CA TRP A 37 -7.81 -4.29 4.76
C TRP A 37 -8.45 -5.65 4.43
N TRP A 38 -7.80 -6.73 4.86
CA TRP A 38 -8.19 -8.10 4.56
C TRP A 38 -8.45 -8.89 5.85
N LEU A 39 -9.40 -9.81 5.77
CA LEU A 39 -9.65 -10.80 6.80
C LEU A 39 -10.12 -12.10 6.14
N ASN A 40 -9.38 -13.19 6.36
CA ASN A 40 -9.58 -14.46 5.68
C ASN A 40 -9.61 -14.28 4.14
N GLY A 41 -10.66 -14.77 3.47
CA GLY A 41 -10.88 -14.62 2.03
C GLY A 41 -11.63 -13.35 1.64
N SER A 42 -11.71 -12.34 2.51
CA SER A 42 -12.46 -11.11 2.25
C SER A 42 -11.59 -9.87 2.39
N ALA A 43 -11.99 -8.80 1.70
CA ALA A 43 -11.44 -7.46 1.85
C ALA A 43 -12.56 -6.45 2.10
N VAL A 44 -12.22 -5.35 2.80
CA VAL A 44 -13.11 -4.22 3.00
C VAL A 44 -12.47 -2.96 2.44
N LEU A 45 -13.21 -2.24 1.61
CA LEU A 45 -12.74 -1.10 0.83
C LEU A 45 -13.54 0.15 1.22
N GLY A 46 -12.87 1.21 1.66
CA GLY A 46 -13.52 2.50 1.92
C GLY A 46 -13.38 3.43 0.71
N LEU A 47 -14.50 3.81 0.09
CA LEU A 47 -14.50 4.70 -1.08
C LEU A 47 -15.48 5.86 -0.92
N GLY A 48 -15.10 7.03 -1.43
CA GLY A 48 -16.02 8.16 -1.58
C GLY A 48 -17.04 7.91 -2.69
N ASN A 49 -18.30 8.24 -2.44
CA ASN A 49 -19.42 7.98 -3.35
C ASN A 49 -19.39 8.88 -4.61
N SER A 50 -18.51 9.89 -4.63
CA SER A 50 -18.22 10.70 -5.84
C SER A 50 -17.24 10.03 -6.82
N SER A 51 -16.74 8.82 -6.54
CA SER A 51 -15.80 8.12 -7.42
C SER A 51 -16.52 7.24 -8.47
N GLN A 52 -15.96 7.17 -9.67
CA GLN A 52 -16.43 6.22 -10.70
C GLN A 52 -16.30 4.77 -10.22
N THR A 53 -15.23 4.45 -9.48
CA THR A 53 -14.99 3.11 -8.94
C THR A 53 -16.11 2.67 -7.98
N ALA A 54 -16.57 3.53 -7.07
CA ALA A 54 -17.69 3.20 -6.18
C ALA A 54 -18.99 2.97 -6.96
N ALA A 55 -19.28 3.81 -7.97
CA ALA A 55 -20.44 3.63 -8.84
C ALA A 55 -20.38 2.31 -9.60
N ASN A 56 -19.22 1.96 -10.17
CA ASN A 56 -19.02 0.71 -10.88
C ASN A 56 -19.16 -0.50 -9.96
N ILE A 57 -18.59 -0.48 -8.74
CA ILE A 57 -18.72 -1.59 -7.78
C ILE A 57 -20.18 -1.80 -7.39
N ALA A 58 -20.92 -0.72 -7.09
CA ALA A 58 -22.33 -0.82 -6.72
C ALA A 58 -23.21 -1.35 -7.87
N ARG A 59 -22.82 -1.09 -9.13
CA ARG A 59 -23.56 -1.49 -10.33
C ARG A 59 -23.23 -2.91 -10.80
N GLU A 60 -21.95 -3.25 -10.87
CA GLU A 60 -21.46 -4.51 -11.45
C GLU A 60 -21.23 -5.60 -10.40
N GLY A 61 -20.92 -5.22 -9.16
CA GLY A 61 -20.57 -6.17 -8.11
C GLY A 61 -19.25 -6.92 -8.34
N GLU A 62 -18.45 -6.54 -9.34
CA GLU A 62 -17.19 -7.20 -9.68
C GLU A 62 -16.05 -6.18 -9.75
N LEU A 63 -14.86 -6.61 -9.33
CA LEU A 63 -13.65 -5.79 -9.27
C LEU A 63 -12.40 -6.67 -9.19
N VAL A 64 -11.24 -6.09 -9.53
CA VAL A 64 -9.94 -6.69 -9.20
C VAL A 64 -9.16 -5.74 -8.30
N LEU A 65 -8.58 -6.27 -7.23
CA LEU A 65 -7.61 -5.56 -6.39
C LEU A 65 -6.20 -5.92 -6.86
N ASN A 66 -5.51 -4.98 -7.49
CA ASN A 66 -4.15 -5.17 -7.98
C ASN A 66 -3.19 -4.49 -7.01
N LEU A 67 -2.22 -5.24 -6.48
CA LEU A 67 -1.25 -4.75 -5.51
C LEU A 67 0.05 -4.38 -6.23
N PRO A 68 0.37 -3.09 -6.39
CA PRO A 68 1.64 -2.66 -6.97
C PRO A 68 2.81 -2.88 -6.01
N SER A 69 3.95 -3.27 -6.57
CA SER A 69 5.25 -3.14 -5.91
C SER A 69 5.65 -1.67 -5.75
N SER A 70 6.59 -1.38 -4.86
CA SER A 70 7.05 -0.01 -4.61
C SER A 70 7.68 0.66 -5.84
N ASP A 71 8.36 -0.09 -6.69
CA ASP A 71 8.96 0.36 -7.96
C ASP A 71 7.92 0.80 -9.01
N MET A 72 6.65 0.47 -8.79
CA MET A 72 5.54 0.89 -9.63
C MET A 72 4.96 2.27 -9.25
N VAL A 73 5.55 2.98 -8.29
CA VAL A 73 5.05 4.27 -7.78
C VAL A 73 4.75 5.27 -8.89
N GLY A 74 5.57 5.33 -9.95
CA GLY A 74 5.35 6.24 -11.08
C GLY A 74 4.05 5.96 -11.86
N TYR A 75 3.63 4.70 -11.99
CA TYR A 75 2.36 4.34 -12.64
C TYR A 75 1.16 4.78 -11.79
N VAL A 76 1.27 4.60 -10.47
CA VAL A 76 0.24 4.95 -9.49
C VAL A 76 0.04 6.47 -9.44
N ASP A 77 1.14 7.22 -9.30
CA ASP A 77 1.08 8.67 -9.11
C ASP A 77 0.53 9.41 -10.34
N ARG A 78 0.84 8.91 -11.56
CA ARG A 78 0.31 9.46 -12.82
C ARG A 78 -1.23 9.53 -12.88
N ILE A 79 -1.93 8.71 -12.12
CA ILE A 79 -3.40 8.70 -12.07
C ILE A 79 -3.99 9.17 -10.74
N ALA A 80 -3.16 9.56 -9.75
CA ALA A 80 -3.62 9.91 -8.40
C ALA A 80 -4.59 11.10 -8.37
N MET A 81 -4.35 12.12 -9.20
CA MET A 81 -5.18 13.33 -9.31
C MET A 81 -6.13 13.26 -10.52
N THR A 82 -6.67 12.08 -10.81
CA THR A 82 -7.57 11.86 -11.95
C THR A 82 -8.89 11.21 -11.55
N THR A 83 -9.92 11.40 -12.36
CA THR A 83 -11.23 10.76 -12.17
C THR A 83 -11.76 10.20 -13.49
N GLY A 84 -12.38 9.02 -13.42
CA GLY A 84 -13.14 8.45 -14.54
C GLY A 84 -14.56 9.00 -14.65
N ARG A 85 -14.95 9.90 -13.74
CA ARG A 85 -16.28 10.50 -13.66
C ARG A 85 -16.28 11.90 -14.31
N PRO A 86 -17.06 12.12 -15.40
CA PRO A 86 -17.04 13.39 -16.13
C PRO A 86 -17.73 14.53 -15.37
N ASP A 87 -18.77 14.23 -14.58
CA ASP A 87 -19.46 15.16 -13.70
C ASP A 87 -18.72 15.28 -12.36
N MET A 88 -17.64 16.05 -12.36
CA MET A 88 -16.79 16.22 -11.19
C MET A 88 -17.32 17.30 -10.23
N PRO A 89 -17.46 17.02 -8.92
CA PRO A 89 -17.81 18.02 -7.92
C PRO A 89 -16.78 19.17 -7.86
N ALA A 90 -17.25 20.38 -7.56
CA ALA A 90 -16.41 21.60 -7.53
C ALA A 90 -15.13 21.44 -6.69
N TYR A 91 -15.24 20.84 -5.50
CA TYR A 91 -14.09 20.65 -4.61
C TYR A 91 -12.95 19.83 -5.26
N LYS A 92 -13.26 18.83 -6.10
CA LYS A 92 -12.23 18.03 -6.80
C LYS A 92 -11.55 18.86 -7.88
N SER A 93 -12.32 19.66 -8.62
CA SER A 93 -11.79 20.59 -9.61
C SER A 93 -10.89 21.65 -8.98
N GLU A 94 -11.29 22.21 -7.84
CA GLU A 94 -10.49 23.17 -7.07
C GLU A 94 -9.20 22.55 -6.52
N MET A 95 -9.22 21.26 -6.17
CA MET A 95 -8.03 20.49 -5.81
C MET A 95 -7.14 20.12 -7.00
N GLY A 96 -7.56 20.38 -8.24
CA GLY A 96 -6.79 20.11 -9.46
C GLY A 96 -6.98 18.71 -10.04
N TYR A 97 -8.06 17.99 -9.70
CA TYR A 97 -8.37 16.73 -10.37
C TYR A 97 -8.69 16.96 -11.85
N ALA A 98 -8.28 16.02 -12.70
CA ALA A 98 -8.65 16.00 -14.12
C ALA A 98 -9.55 14.81 -14.46
N PHE A 99 -10.53 15.03 -15.33
CA PHE A 99 -11.26 13.92 -15.94
C PHE A 99 -10.37 13.21 -16.98
N VAL A 100 -10.24 11.90 -16.83
CA VAL A 100 -9.47 11.05 -17.75
C VAL A 100 -10.29 9.78 -18.01
N ARG A 101 -10.69 9.58 -19.26
CA ARG A 101 -11.41 8.38 -19.69
C ARG A 101 -10.49 7.16 -19.69
N ASP A 102 -9.35 7.27 -20.38
CA ASP A 102 -8.36 6.19 -20.47
C ASP A 102 -7.25 6.36 -19.43
N LYS A 103 -7.52 5.88 -18.21
CA LYS A 103 -6.53 5.90 -17.13
C LYS A 103 -5.49 4.77 -17.23
N PHE A 104 -5.77 3.70 -17.99
CA PHE A 104 -4.77 2.66 -18.27
C PHE A 104 -3.65 3.23 -19.15
N GLY A 105 -4.03 3.88 -20.25
CA GLY A 105 -3.10 4.57 -21.15
C GLY A 105 -2.33 5.69 -20.44
N LEU A 106 -3.00 6.52 -19.63
CA LEU A 106 -2.32 7.57 -18.84
C LEU A 106 -1.32 6.99 -17.83
N ALA A 107 -1.69 5.92 -17.13
CA ALA A 107 -0.78 5.26 -16.21
C ALA A 107 0.38 4.59 -16.94
N GLY A 108 0.19 4.16 -18.20
CA GLY A 108 1.14 3.31 -18.93
C GLY A 108 1.07 1.86 -18.44
N LEU A 109 -0.11 1.39 -18.06
CA LEU A 109 -0.36 0.04 -17.58
C LEU A 109 -1.12 -0.79 -18.62
N THR A 110 -0.95 -2.10 -18.58
CA THR A 110 -1.53 -3.02 -19.56
C THR A 110 -2.68 -3.82 -18.96
N GLU A 111 -3.81 -3.85 -19.67
CA GLU A 111 -4.94 -4.72 -19.31
C GLU A 111 -4.55 -6.20 -19.48
N GLN A 112 -4.88 -7.01 -18.48
CA GLN A 112 -4.80 -8.46 -18.54
C GLN A 112 -6.18 -9.07 -18.24
N GLY A 113 -6.63 -10.02 -19.04
CA GLY A 113 -7.91 -10.70 -18.80
C GLY A 113 -7.97 -11.38 -17.42
N SER A 114 -9.09 -11.19 -16.73
CA SER A 114 -9.47 -11.95 -15.52
C SER A 114 -10.10 -13.29 -15.91
N GLU A 115 -10.12 -14.24 -14.97
CA GLU A 115 -10.64 -15.59 -15.22
C GLU A 115 -12.07 -15.81 -14.69
N LEU A 116 -12.48 -15.08 -13.64
CA LEU A 116 -13.73 -15.27 -12.90
C LEU A 116 -14.60 -14.01 -12.82
N VAL A 117 -14.06 -12.84 -13.19
CA VAL A 117 -14.75 -11.55 -13.15
C VAL A 117 -14.52 -10.76 -14.44
N SER A 118 -15.39 -9.78 -14.72
CA SER A 118 -15.35 -8.96 -15.94
C SER A 118 -14.28 -7.84 -15.98
N PRO A 119 -13.90 -7.16 -14.87
CA PRO A 119 -12.85 -6.16 -14.92
C PRO A 119 -11.48 -6.78 -15.16
N PRO A 120 -10.56 -6.10 -15.88
CA PRO A 120 -9.25 -6.66 -16.18
C PRO A 120 -8.32 -6.57 -14.95
N ARG A 121 -7.36 -7.48 -14.86
CA ARG A 121 -6.18 -7.35 -14.00
C ARG A 121 -5.18 -6.38 -14.65
N ILE A 122 -4.17 -5.97 -13.89
CA ILE A 122 -3.07 -5.12 -14.38
C ILE A 122 -1.84 -6.01 -14.54
N LEU A 123 -1.38 -6.19 -15.79
CA LEU A 123 -0.30 -7.13 -16.13
C LEU A 123 0.97 -6.90 -15.29
N GLU A 124 1.30 -5.65 -15.02
CA GLU A 124 2.50 -5.24 -14.29
C GLU A 124 2.39 -5.44 -12.78
N CYS A 125 1.17 -5.58 -12.23
CA CYS A 125 1.00 -5.79 -10.79
C CYS A 125 1.30 -7.24 -10.43
N PRO A 126 2.24 -7.49 -9.49
CA PRO A 126 2.70 -8.84 -9.20
C PRO A 126 1.76 -9.67 -8.33
N ILE A 127 0.78 -9.03 -7.67
CA ILE A 127 -0.30 -9.72 -6.95
C ILE A 127 -1.63 -9.10 -7.36
N GLN A 128 -2.59 -9.94 -7.74
CA GLN A 128 -3.90 -9.51 -8.23
C GLN A 128 -4.98 -10.40 -7.63
N LEU A 129 -6.06 -9.81 -7.14
CA LEU A 129 -7.16 -10.50 -6.47
C LEU A 129 -8.45 -10.25 -7.25
N GLU A 130 -9.02 -11.29 -7.86
CA GLU A 130 -10.34 -11.21 -8.49
C GLU A 130 -11.40 -11.31 -7.41
N CYS A 131 -12.32 -10.33 -7.36
CA CYS A 131 -13.24 -10.16 -6.24
C CYS A 131 -14.68 -9.96 -6.68
N ARG A 132 -15.62 -10.33 -5.80
CA ARG A 132 -17.05 -10.04 -5.92
C ARG A 132 -17.54 -9.30 -4.70
N LEU A 133 -18.38 -8.29 -4.90
CA LEU A 133 -19.08 -7.56 -3.86
C LEU A 133 -20.02 -8.48 -3.09
N THR A 134 -19.90 -8.49 -1.76
CA THR A 134 -20.80 -9.22 -0.87
C THR A 134 -21.74 -8.28 -0.12
N ALA A 135 -21.27 -7.10 0.27
CA ALA A 135 -22.08 -6.11 0.97
C ALA A 135 -21.56 -4.68 0.78
N ALA A 136 -22.45 -3.71 0.91
CA ALA A 136 -22.13 -2.29 0.88
C ALA A 136 -22.79 -1.57 2.06
N HIS A 137 -22.00 -0.81 2.80
CA HIS A 137 -22.43 -0.13 4.03
C HIS A 137 -22.06 1.35 3.98
N PRO A 138 -23.04 2.26 3.91
CA PRO A 138 -22.77 3.70 4.03
C PRO A 138 -22.16 4.04 5.39
N ILE A 139 -21.21 4.99 5.41
CA ILE A 139 -20.60 5.51 6.63
C ILE A 139 -21.03 6.97 6.86
N GLY A 140 -21.36 7.30 8.11
CA GLY A 140 -21.69 8.66 8.54
C GLY A 140 -22.90 9.21 7.78
N GLU A 141 -22.76 10.42 7.24
CA GLU A 141 -23.79 11.10 6.45
C GLU A 141 -23.98 10.52 5.03
N GLY A 142 -23.31 9.42 4.69
CA GLY A 142 -23.52 8.70 3.42
C GLY A 142 -22.69 9.20 2.23
N ASN A 143 -21.66 10.03 2.47
CA ASN A 143 -20.71 10.46 1.43
C ASN A 143 -19.62 9.42 1.12
N ILE A 144 -19.48 8.43 1.99
CA ILE A 144 -18.51 7.33 1.91
C ILE A 144 -19.27 6.03 2.10
N THR A 145 -18.85 4.99 1.39
CA THR A 145 -19.36 3.63 1.55
C THR A 145 -18.20 2.67 1.74
N THR A 146 -18.36 1.74 2.67
CA THR A 146 -17.51 0.54 2.75
C THR A 146 -18.10 -0.59 1.93
N PHE A 147 -17.28 -1.19 1.09
CA PHE A 147 -17.62 -2.34 0.27
C PHE A 147 -16.91 -3.56 0.84
N GLU A 148 -17.67 -4.56 1.27
CA GLU A 148 -17.17 -5.88 1.61
C GLU A 148 -17.10 -6.72 0.34
N VAL A 149 -15.95 -7.33 0.08
CA VAL A 149 -15.73 -8.12 -1.12
C VAL A 149 -15.12 -9.48 -0.77
N GLU A 150 -15.58 -10.52 -1.43
CA GLU A 150 -15.00 -11.87 -1.39
C GLU A 150 -13.89 -11.97 -2.45
N VAL A 151 -12.74 -12.52 -2.07
CA VAL A 151 -11.65 -12.89 -2.98
C VAL A 151 -11.95 -14.26 -3.57
N LEU A 152 -12.21 -14.29 -4.87
CA LEU A 152 -12.52 -15.52 -5.61
C LEU A 152 -11.24 -16.22 -6.08
N ARG A 153 -10.22 -15.44 -6.46
CA ARG A 153 -8.94 -15.96 -6.96
C ARG A 153 -7.81 -14.98 -6.71
N THR A 154 -6.66 -15.54 -6.36
CA THR A 154 -5.41 -14.82 -6.13
C THR A 154 -4.39 -15.24 -7.17
N HIS A 155 -3.87 -14.26 -7.91
CA HIS A 155 -2.75 -14.41 -8.84
C HIS A 155 -1.52 -13.80 -8.19
N VAL A 156 -0.41 -14.53 -8.19
CA VAL A 156 0.87 -14.10 -7.64
C VAL A 156 1.96 -14.44 -8.65
N GLU A 157 2.82 -13.48 -8.95
CA GLU A 157 4.02 -13.73 -9.76
C GLU A 157 4.84 -14.86 -9.14
N GLU A 158 5.21 -15.85 -9.95
CA GLU A 158 5.91 -17.07 -9.49
C GLU A 158 7.16 -16.76 -8.67
N ARG A 159 7.92 -15.72 -9.04
CA ARG A 159 9.13 -15.31 -8.30
C ARG A 159 8.85 -14.96 -6.84
N LEU A 160 7.63 -14.51 -6.52
CA LEU A 160 7.21 -14.14 -5.17
C LEU A 160 6.71 -15.34 -4.36
N VAL A 161 6.39 -16.48 -4.98
CA VAL A 161 5.96 -17.68 -4.27
C VAL A 161 7.18 -18.42 -3.73
N ILE A 162 7.13 -18.84 -2.47
CA ILE A 162 8.17 -19.70 -1.89
C ILE A 162 8.04 -21.09 -2.53
N PRO A 163 9.11 -21.61 -3.18
CA PRO A 163 9.04 -22.86 -3.94
C PRO A 163 8.46 -24.03 -3.15
N GLY A 164 7.53 -24.76 -3.77
CA GLY A 164 6.86 -25.92 -3.15
C GLY A 164 5.82 -25.57 -2.09
N THR A 165 5.40 -24.30 -1.99
CA THR A 165 4.41 -23.85 -1.00
C THR A 165 3.36 -22.92 -1.62
N HIS A 166 2.41 -22.45 -0.79
CA HIS A 166 1.42 -21.43 -1.15
C HIS A 166 1.70 -20.06 -0.52
N TYR A 167 2.90 -19.85 0.05
CA TYR A 167 3.24 -18.63 0.77
C TYR A 167 3.99 -17.64 -0.12
N VAL A 168 3.59 -16.37 -0.02
CA VAL A 168 4.37 -15.24 -0.58
C VAL A 168 5.63 -15.03 0.25
N ASP A 169 6.77 -14.86 -0.42
CA ASP A 169 8.06 -14.54 0.19
C ASP A 169 8.06 -13.06 0.61
N PRO A 170 8.02 -12.74 1.92
CA PRO A 170 7.96 -11.37 2.40
C PRO A 170 9.27 -10.60 2.13
N MET A 171 10.36 -11.27 1.75
CA MET A 171 11.61 -10.61 1.38
C MET A 171 11.68 -10.23 -0.10
N LYS A 172 10.83 -10.82 -0.94
CA LYS A 172 10.75 -10.49 -2.36
C LYS A 172 9.57 -9.57 -2.67
N TRP A 173 8.52 -9.66 -1.86
CA TRP A 173 7.37 -8.79 -1.95
C TRP A 173 7.67 -7.45 -1.26
N ASP A 174 7.73 -6.37 -2.03
CA ASP A 174 7.91 -5.01 -1.52
C ASP A 174 6.69 -4.15 -1.90
N PRO A 175 5.67 -4.09 -1.03
CA PRO A 175 4.44 -3.36 -1.32
C PRO A 175 4.68 -1.84 -1.35
N LEU A 176 4.00 -1.14 -2.26
CA LEU A 176 3.90 0.32 -2.17
C LEU A 176 3.00 0.71 -0.99
N ILE A 177 3.50 1.51 -0.06
CA ILE A 177 2.79 1.96 1.14
C ILE A 177 2.46 3.45 1.04
N MET A 178 1.21 3.81 1.31
CA MET A 178 0.76 5.19 1.49
C MET A 178 0.84 5.56 2.98
N LYS A 179 1.60 6.59 3.32
CA LYS A 179 1.73 7.11 4.69
C LYS A 179 1.75 8.63 4.65
N PHE A 180 0.71 9.25 5.21
CA PHE A 180 0.48 10.71 5.21
C PHE A 180 0.57 11.37 3.83
N CYS A 181 -0.10 10.80 2.83
CA CYS A 181 -0.09 11.27 1.44
C CYS A 181 1.26 11.14 0.72
N GLU A 182 2.20 10.40 1.30
CA GLU A 182 3.51 10.10 0.71
C GLU A 182 3.67 8.59 0.48
N PHE A 183 4.45 8.24 -0.54
CA PHE A 183 4.73 6.86 -0.92
C PHE A 183 6.00 6.31 -0.25
N PHE A 184 5.95 5.07 0.22
CA PHE A 184 7.05 4.36 0.86
C PHE A 184 7.21 2.96 0.26
N GLY A 185 8.45 2.46 0.27
CA GLY A 185 8.84 1.12 -0.16
C GLY A 185 10.23 0.76 0.37
N GLY A 186 10.77 -0.38 -0.03
CA GLY A 186 12.09 -0.86 0.39
C GLY A 186 12.10 -1.39 1.82
N GLY A 187 11.00 -2.00 2.26
CA GLY A 187 10.88 -2.51 3.63
C GLY A 187 12.00 -3.50 3.99
N VAL A 188 12.56 -3.36 5.19
CA VAL A 188 13.53 -4.32 5.75
C VAL A 188 12.95 -5.01 6.98
N PRO A 189 13.26 -6.29 7.22
CA PRO A 189 12.84 -6.98 8.43
C PRO A 189 13.49 -6.33 9.64
N VAL A 190 12.67 -5.82 10.55
CA VAL A 190 13.13 -5.23 11.82
C VAL A 190 13.20 -6.25 12.96
N HIS A 191 12.40 -7.32 12.89
CA HIS A 191 12.32 -8.34 13.93
C HIS A 191 11.60 -9.60 13.39
N ALA A 192 11.99 -10.79 13.86
CA ALA A 192 11.29 -12.04 13.57
C ALA A 192 9.98 -12.15 14.36
N SER A 193 8.84 -12.42 13.71
CA SER A 193 7.55 -12.44 14.38
C SER A 193 7.25 -13.77 15.08
N ARG A 194 6.72 -13.72 16.31
CA ARG A 194 6.15 -14.90 17.00
C ARG A 194 4.93 -15.47 16.27
N LEU A 195 4.21 -14.66 15.49
CA LEU A 195 3.15 -15.16 14.61
C LEU A 195 3.74 -16.08 13.54
N ALA A 196 4.87 -15.69 12.96
CA ALA A 196 5.52 -16.53 11.95
C ALA A 196 5.81 -17.92 12.53
N GLU A 197 6.37 -17.97 13.76
CA GLU A 197 6.61 -19.22 14.52
C GLU A 197 5.33 -20.03 14.76
N GLY A 198 4.29 -19.41 15.31
CA GLY A 198 3.02 -20.08 15.60
C GLY A 198 2.35 -20.66 14.34
N TRP A 199 2.46 -19.97 13.21
CA TRP A 199 1.95 -20.42 11.91
C TRP A 199 2.93 -21.28 11.10
N GLN A 200 4.10 -21.61 11.67
CA GLN A 200 5.14 -22.42 11.02
C GLN A 200 5.54 -21.90 9.62
N MET A 201 5.57 -20.58 9.45
CA MET A 201 5.93 -19.92 8.19
C MET A 201 7.31 -20.35 7.66
N PRO A 202 7.43 -20.67 6.36
CA PRO A 202 8.66 -21.26 5.79
C PRO A 202 9.87 -20.32 5.74
N HIS A 203 9.68 -19.01 5.83
CA HIS A 203 10.73 -17.99 5.72
C HIS A 203 11.36 -17.58 7.07
N GLN A 204 10.90 -18.14 8.20
CA GLN A 204 11.24 -17.67 9.55
C GLN A 204 12.75 -17.55 9.82
N ARG A 205 13.52 -18.61 9.49
CA ARG A 205 14.97 -18.64 9.78
C ARG A 205 15.70 -17.48 9.09
N ARG A 206 15.40 -17.27 7.81
CA ARG A 206 16.00 -16.20 7.00
C ARG A 206 15.74 -14.81 7.57
N ILE A 207 14.52 -14.54 8.04
CA ILE A 207 14.17 -13.25 8.67
C ILE A 207 14.92 -13.04 9.97
N ARG A 208 15.06 -14.09 10.79
CA ARG A 208 15.78 -14.02 12.06
C ARG A 208 17.25 -13.66 11.83
N ASP A 209 17.91 -14.36 10.91
CA ASP A 209 19.33 -14.11 10.59
C ASP A 209 19.57 -12.67 10.11
N LEU A 210 18.67 -12.13 9.27
CA LEU A 210 18.75 -10.76 8.77
C LEU A 210 18.49 -9.70 9.86
N ALA A 211 17.50 -9.93 10.72
CA ALA A 211 17.19 -9.00 11.81
C ALA A 211 18.32 -8.94 12.85
N GLU A 212 18.91 -10.10 13.20
CA GLU A 212 20.05 -10.18 14.10
C GLU A 212 21.31 -9.53 13.49
N GLY A 213 21.59 -9.77 12.20
CA GLY A 213 22.69 -9.13 11.48
C GLY A 213 22.57 -7.60 11.37
N ALA A 214 21.36 -7.08 11.18
CA ALA A 214 21.11 -5.64 11.19
C ALA A 214 21.38 -4.99 12.56
N THR A 215 21.08 -5.70 13.65
CA THR A 215 21.39 -5.22 15.01
C THR A 215 22.88 -5.26 15.37
N GLY A 216 23.65 -6.20 14.79
CA GLY A 216 25.09 -6.30 15.00
C GLY A 216 25.93 -5.24 14.26
N ALA A 217 25.40 -4.66 13.18
CA ALA A 217 26.08 -3.61 12.41
C ALA A 217 25.97 -2.21 13.04
N THR A 218 25.07 -2.00 13.99
CA THR A 218 24.83 -0.67 14.60
C THR A 218 25.42 -0.48 16.00
N GLY A 219 26.25 -1.41 16.50
CA GLY A 219 26.84 -1.24 17.83
C GLY A 219 28.00 -2.18 18.12
N ALA A 220 29.23 -1.78 17.74
CA ALA A 220 30.45 -2.28 18.39
C ALA A 220 31.74 -1.47 18.10
N ASP A 221 31.87 -0.69 17.02
CA ASP A 221 33.19 -0.19 16.59
C ASP A 221 33.44 1.34 16.67
N ALA A 222 32.56 2.14 17.30
CA ALA A 222 32.70 3.60 17.28
C ALA A 222 33.20 4.29 18.56
N VAL A 223 33.44 3.59 19.68
CA VAL A 223 33.86 4.27 20.92
C VAL A 223 34.82 3.42 21.75
N LEU A 224 36.05 3.22 21.30
CA LEU A 224 37.21 2.94 22.17
C LEU A 224 38.53 3.31 21.49
N SER A 225 38.75 4.58 21.19
CA SER A 225 40.13 5.11 21.10
C SER A 225 40.14 6.60 21.36
N GLU A 226 40.28 6.99 22.62
CA GLU A 226 41.16 8.08 23.07
C GLU A 226 40.97 8.28 24.58
N SER A 227 41.75 7.54 25.36
CA SER A 227 42.11 7.93 26.72
C SER A 227 43.62 7.92 26.83
N ALA A 228 44.23 9.08 26.64
CA ALA A 228 45.60 9.34 27.08
C ALA A 228 45.68 10.80 27.55
N LEU A 229 45.49 10.96 28.86
CA LEU A 229 46.28 11.79 29.77
C LEU A 229 46.74 13.18 29.29
N VAL A 230 46.31 14.23 30.02
CA VAL A 230 47.17 15.14 30.82
C VAL A 230 46.30 16.29 31.38
N GLN A 231 46.09 16.30 32.70
CA GLN A 231 46.05 17.54 33.50
C GLN A 231 47.50 17.84 33.95
N PRO A 232 47.90 19.03 34.47
CA PRO A 232 47.09 20.16 34.99
C PRO A 232 47.63 21.57 34.62
N ALA A 233 46.96 22.66 35.06
CA ALA A 233 47.55 23.70 35.91
C ALA A 233 46.62 24.93 36.09
N LEU A 234 46.53 25.38 37.34
CA LEU A 234 45.93 26.62 37.81
C LEU A 234 46.86 27.83 37.56
N SER A 235 46.28 28.94 37.10
CA SER A 235 46.70 30.34 37.37
C SER A 235 45.56 31.21 36.83
N GLY A 236 44.90 32.11 37.56
CA GLY A 236 45.44 33.31 38.20
C GLY A 236 44.58 34.51 37.74
N SER A 237 43.99 35.20 38.71
CA SER A 237 43.31 36.52 38.72
C SER A 237 43.41 37.48 37.52
N VAL A 238 42.35 38.27 37.24
CA VAL A 238 42.18 39.72 37.55
C VAL A 238 40.99 40.35 36.76
N SER A 239 40.08 40.99 37.51
CA SER A 239 39.25 42.20 37.24
C SER A 239 39.01 42.70 35.80
N ALA A 240 37.73 42.91 35.44
CA ALA A 240 37.00 44.19 35.58
C ALA A 240 35.49 43.97 35.33
#